data_AF-A0AAW9BLN0-F1
#
_entry.id   AF-A0AAW9BLN0-F1
#
_cell.length_a   1.000
_cell.length_b   1.000
_cell.length_c   1.000
_cell.angle_alpha   90.00
_cell.angle_beta   90.00
_cell.angle_gamma   90.00
#
_symmetry.space_group_name_H-M   'P 1'
#
loop_
_entity.id
_entity.type
_entity.pdbx_description
1 polymer ?
#
loop_
_entity_poly.entity_id
_entity_poly.type
_entity_poly.pdbx_seq_one_letter_code
_entity_poly.pdbx_strand_id
1 'polypeptide(L)'
;MKRRSDAAIRQQYVTQRRKDSGLVTKRIHVSNVALDNLDAIGTKLGFSSKELRNNENLSAIIELCLSTFLDGSFEGKANRKEALYLMQIHNIAKFKEQQGFNDKAIANFLEDSGYETPFIAKRVVNTQKYRLRMVEKWTDVLVERLKKESYVQKQTQLIGECRRPKRIIRKKPHLRRESEVFRDEDFSV
;
A
#
# COMPACT_ATOMS: atom_id res chain seq x y z
N MET A 1 41.43 6.70 -3.40
CA MET A 1 39.96 6.80 -3.29
C MET A 1 39.40 5.51 -2.69
N LYS A 2 38.77 5.54 -1.51
CA LYS A 2 38.13 4.35 -0.91
C LYS A 2 36.85 4.01 -1.68
N ARG A 3 36.77 2.82 -2.29
CA ARG A 3 35.54 2.31 -2.91
C ARG A 3 34.47 2.18 -1.82
N ARG A 4 33.28 2.75 -2.04
CA ARG A 4 32.13 2.55 -1.13
C ARG A 4 31.72 1.07 -1.21
N SER A 5 31.42 0.47 -0.07
CA SER A 5 30.89 -0.90 -0.03
C SER A 5 29.47 -0.94 -0.60
N ASP A 6 29.07 -2.06 -1.19
CA ASP A 6 27.72 -2.25 -1.77
C ASP A 6 26.60 -1.97 -0.76
N ALA A 7 26.84 -2.25 0.53
CA ALA A 7 25.91 -1.94 1.61
C ALA A 7 25.70 -0.42 1.78
N ALA A 8 26.76 0.37 1.70
CA ALA A 8 26.67 1.83 1.81
C ALA A 8 25.93 2.45 0.62
N ILE A 9 26.13 1.89 -0.59
CA ILE A 9 25.43 2.33 -1.81
C ILE A 9 23.93 2.01 -1.70
N ARG A 10 23.57 0.79 -1.28
CA ARG A 10 22.16 0.41 -1.05
C ARG A 10 21.47 1.31 -0.03
N GLN A 11 22.15 1.64 1.06
CA GLN A 11 21.60 2.52 2.10
C GLN A 11 21.38 3.95 1.59
N GLN A 12 22.29 4.47 0.75
CA GLN A 12 22.12 5.77 0.10
C GLN A 12 20.91 5.78 -0.83
N TYR A 13 20.73 4.73 -1.65
CA TYR A 13 19.57 4.60 -2.53
C TYR A 13 18.25 4.61 -1.75
N VAL A 14 18.15 3.79 -0.70
CA VAL A 14 16.95 3.74 0.16
C VAL A 14 16.67 5.08 0.83
N THR A 15 17.71 5.75 1.31
CA THR A 15 17.57 7.07 1.94
C THR A 15 17.08 8.12 0.95
N GLN A 16 17.61 8.11 -0.27
CA GLN A 16 17.20 9.04 -1.32
C GLN A 16 15.76 8.78 -1.73
N ARG A 17 15.39 7.52 -2.01
CA ARG A 17 14.01 7.12 -2.33
C ARG A 17 13.01 7.61 -1.29
N ARG A 18 13.32 7.47 0.00
CA ARG A 18 12.45 7.94 1.10
C ARG A 18 12.23 9.44 1.04
N LYS A 19 13.29 10.22 0.87
CA LYS A 19 13.19 11.68 0.71
C LYS A 19 12.37 12.06 -0.52
N ASP A 20 12.63 11.38 -1.64
CA ASP A 20 11.90 11.61 -2.89
C ASP A 20 10.42 11.24 -2.76
N SER A 21 10.08 10.36 -1.83
CA SER A 21 8.72 9.95 -1.49
C SER A 21 8.05 10.84 -0.42
N GLY A 22 8.71 11.94 -0.01
CA GLY A 22 8.19 12.87 0.99
C GLY A 22 8.41 12.45 2.44
N LEU A 23 9.17 11.38 2.68
CA LEU A 23 9.43 10.88 4.03
C LEU A 23 10.63 11.57 4.67
N VAL A 24 10.47 11.93 5.94
CA VAL A 24 11.52 12.52 6.77
C VAL A 24 11.94 11.54 7.86
N THR A 25 13.23 11.26 7.96
CA THR A 25 13.75 10.37 9.02
C THR A 25 13.86 11.12 10.35
N LYS A 26 13.19 10.62 11.37
CA LYS A 26 13.32 11.07 12.77
C LYS A 26 13.75 9.88 13.64
N ARG A 27 14.64 10.14 14.60
CA ARG A 27 15.03 9.14 15.61
C ARG A 27 14.13 9.32 16.84
N ILE A 28 13.58 8.23 17.32
CA ILE A 28 12.76 8.19 18.54
C ILE A 28 13.28 7.07 19.45
N HIS A 29 13.04 7.22 20.76
CA HIS A 29 13.28 6.18 21.75
C HIS A 29 11.93 5.67 22.24
N VAL A 30 11.71 4.36 22.20
CA VAL A 30 10.46 3.70 22.61
C VAL A 30 10.78 2.51 23.51
N SER A 31 9.86 2.19 24.42
CA SER A 31 10.01 1.01 25.28
C SER A 31 9.77 -0.29 24.50
N ASN A 32 10.30 -1.41 24.99
CA ASN A 32 10.04 -2.73 24.40
C ASN A 32 8.53 -3.05 24.36
N VAL A 33 7.80 -2.68 25.41
CA VAL A 33 6.33 -2.85 25.47
C VAL A 33 5.63 -2.09 24.34
N ALA A 34 6.10 -0.88 23.99
CA ALA A 34 5.54 -0.13 22.88
C ALA A 34 5.84 -0.79 21.52
N LEU A 35 7.02 -1.39 21.36
CA LEU A 35 7.36 -2.16 20.16
C LEU A 35 6.47 -3.41 20.03
N ASP A 36 6.27 -4.15 21.12
CA ASP A 36 5.37 -5.32 21.14
C ASP A 36 3.93 -4.93 20.77
N ASN A 37 3.47 -3.76 21.25
CA ASN A 37 2.16 -3.23 20.89
C ASN A 37 2.06 -2.86 19.40
N LEU A 38 3.10 -2.26 18.82
CA LEU A 38 3.14 -1.96 17.38
C LEU A 38 3.11 -3.24 16.54
N ASP A 39 3.85 -4.26 16.95
CA ASP A 39 3.86 -5.57 16.29
C ASP A 39 2.48 -6.26 16.39
N ALA A 40 1.82 -6.15 17.53
CA ALA A 40 0.46 -6.66 17.71
C ALA A 40 -0.56 -5.93 16.82
N ILE A 41 -0.45 -4.61 16.69
CA ILE A 41 -1.28 -3.81 15.76
C ILE A 41 -1.02 -4.26 14.32
N GLY A 42 0.24 -4.35 13.91
CA GLY A 42 0.61 -4.81 12.57
C GLY A 42 0.09 -6.22 12.26
N THR A 43 0.16 -7.13 13.23
CA THR A 43 -0.39 -8.48 13.10
C THR A 43 -1.91 -8.45 12.91
N LYS A 44 -2.63 -7.59 13.63
CA LYS A 44 -4.09 -7.40 13.44
C LYS A 44 -4.43 -6.89 12.04
N LEU A 45 -3.60 -6.01 11.48
CA LEU A 45 -3.70 -5.50 10.11
C LEU A 45 -3.36 -6.56 9.03
N GLY A 46 -2.76 -7.69 9.41
CA GLY A 46 -2.45 -8.80 8.52
C GLY A 46 -1.00 -8.83 8.01
N PHE A 47 -0.10 -8.07 8.62
CA PHE A 47 1.34 -8.21 8.37
C PHE A 47 1.88 -9.50 9.01
N SER A 48 2.83 -10.12 8.34
CA SER A 48 3.64 -11.21 8.89
C SER A 48 4.80 -10.66 9.72
N SER A 49 5.35 -11.46 10.62
CA SER A 49 6.52 -11.08 11.43
C SER A 49 7.74 -10.70 10.57
N LYS A 50 7.86 -11.25 9.36
CA LYS A 50 8.92 -10.87 8.42
C LYS A 50 8.69 -9.46 7.86
N GLU A 51 7.45 -9.12 7.52
CA GLU A 51 7.09 -7.79 7.01
C GLU A 51 7.22 -6.71 8.09
N LEU A 52 6.96 -7.03 9.36
CA LEU A 52 7.09 -6.09 10.48
C LEU A 52 8.53 -5.69 10.80
N ARG A 53 9.52 -6.51 10.39
CA ARG A 53 10.94 -6.13 10.48
C ARG A 53 11.33 -5.02 9.49
N ASN A 54 10.46 -4.67 8.55
CA ASN A 54 10.69 -3.54 7.65
C ASN A 54 10.26 -2.23 8.33
N ASN A 55 11.22 -1.34 8.53
CA ASN A 55 11.00 -0.03 9.15
C ASN A 55 9.93 0.82 8.43
N GLU A 56 9.73 0.67 7.12
CA GLU A 56 8.71 1.43 6.37
C GLU A 56 7.30 0.95 6.71
N ASN A 57 7.10 -0.36 6.89
CA ASN A 57 5.82 -0.91 7.34
C ASN A 57 5.52 -0.46 8.77
N LEU A 58 6.53 -0.48 9.64
CA LEU A 58 6.39 0.01 11.01
C LEU A 58 6.07 1.52 11.04
N SER A 59 6.73 2.31 10.19
CA SER A 59 6.45 3.74 10.05
C SER A 59 5.00 3.99 9.61
N ALA A 60 4.50 3.20 8.66
CA ALA A 60 3.10 3.25 8.21
C ALA A 60 2.11 2.99 9.36
N ILE A 61 2.41 1.99 10.20
CA ILE A 61 1.57 1.65 11.35
C ILE A 61 1.59 2.80 12.38
N ILE A 62 2.75 3.40 12.61
CA ILE A 62 2.87 4.58 13.51
C ILE A 62 2.05 5.75 12.96
N GLU A 63 2.15 6.06 11.66
CA GLU A 63 1.35 7.12 11.03
C GLU A 63 -0.16 6.87 11.16
N LEU A 64 -0.59 5.61 10.95
CA LEU A 64 -1.98 5.22 11.18
C LEU A 64 -2.40 5.52 12.62
N CYS A 65 -1.61 5.07 13.62
CA CYS A 65 -1.90 5.31 15.04
C CYS A 65 -1.99 6.81 15.37
N LEU A 66 -1.08 7.63 14.84
CA LEU A 66 -1.10 9.08 15.04
C LEU A 66 -2.36 9.71 14.44
N SER A 67 -2.73 9.30 13.22
CA SER A 67 -3.93 9.81 12.55
C SER A 67 -5.21 9.47 13.33
N THR A 68 -5.33 8.24 13.82
CA THR A 68 -6.49 7.82 14.62
C THR A 68 -6.56 8.54 15.95
N PHE A 69 -5.42 8.77 16.61
CA PHE A 69 -5.41 9.48 17.89
C PHE A 69 -5.98 10.90 17.77
N LEU A 70 -5.64 11.61 16.67
CA LEU A 70 -6.15 12.95 16.43
C LEU A 70 -7.63 12.98 16.03
N ASP A 71 -8.06 12.02 15.20
CA ASP A 71 -9.44 12.00 14.68
C ASP A 71 -10.45 11.39 15.66
N GLY A 72 -9.98 10.74 16.74
CA GLY A 72 -10.84 10.10 17.75
C GLY A 72 -11.64 8.88 17.24
N SER A 73 -11.42 8.46 15.99
CA SER A 73 -12.15 7.37 15.34
C SER A 73 -11.27 6.57 14.38
N PHE A 74 -11.55 5.27 14.28
CA PHE A 74 -11.00 4.38 13.25
C PHE A 74 -11.89 4.31 11.99
N GLU A 75 -13.01 5.04 11.96
CA GLU A 75 -13.92 5.04 10.82
C GLU A 75 -13.22 5.60 9.56
N GLY A 76 -13.33 4.88 8.44
CA GLY A 76 -12.63 5.22 7.20
C GLY A 76 -11.10 5.02 7.22
N LYS A 77 -10.52 4.53 8.32
CA LYS A 77 -9.07 4.27 8.43
C LYS A 77 -8.70 2.88 7.93
N ALA A 78 -7.42 2.71 7.58
CA ALA A 78 -6.89 1.43 7.15
C ALA A 78 -7.00 0.39 8.28
N ASN A 79 -7.83 -0.63 8.06
CA ASN A 79 -7.96 -1.79 8.96
C ASN A 79 -7.23 -3.03 8.43
N ARG A 80 -6.48 -2.88 7.32
CA ARG A 80 -5.65 -3.92 6.68
C ARG A 80 -4.38 -3.35 6.10
N LYS A 81 -3.35 -4.19 5.97
CA LYS A 81 -2.08 -3.81 5.35
C LYS A 81 -2.22 -3.31 3.93
N GLU A 82 -3.14 -3.88 3.13
CA GLU A 82 -3.37 -3.45 1.75
C GLU A 82 -3.97 -2.03 1.69
N ALA A 83 -4.88 -1.72 2.60
CA ALA A 83 -5.45 -0.38 2.71
C ALA A 83 -4.42 0.63 3.22
N LEU A 84 -3.58 0.22 4.18
CA LEU A 84 -2.50 1.06 4.69
C LEU A 84 -1.49 1.39 3.58
N TYR A 85 -1.12 0.38 2.78
CA TYR A 85 -0.24 0.56 1.63
C TYR A 85 -0.86 1.49 0.58
N LEU A 86 -2.16 1.35 0.29
CA LEU A 86 -2.87 2.27 -0.61
C LEU A 86 -2.76 3.73 -0.14
N MET A 87 -2.94 3.98 1.17
CA MET A 87 -2.78 5.32 1.74
C MET A 87 -1.33 5.84 1.63
N GLN A 88 -0.33 4.97 1.78
CA GLN A 88 1.06 5.36 1.58
C GLN A 88 1.32 5.79 0.13
N ILE A 89 0.85 5.01 -0.85
CA ILE A 89 0.98 5.36 -2.27
C ILE A 89 0.27 6.67 -2.59
N HIS A 90 -0.92 6.90 -2.03
CA HIS A 90 -1.62 8.18 -2.14
C HIS A 90 -0.75 9.35 -1.68
N ASN A 91 -0.18 9.26 -0.47
CA ASN A 91 0.67 10.32 0.09
C ASN A 91 1.90 10.60 -0.79
N ILE A 92 2.52 9.55 -1.33
CA ILE A 92 3.66 9.68 -2.25
C ILE A 92 3.23 10.39 -3.53
N ALA A 93 2.10 9.99 -4.13
CA ALA A 93 1.59 10.61 -5.35
C ALA A 93 1.25 12.09 -5.14
N LYS A 94 0.61 12.44 -4.01
CA LYS A 94 0.33 13.83 -3.63
C LYS A 94 1.60 14.64 -3.44
N PHE A 95 2.61 14.07 -2.79
CA PHE A 95 3.89 14.74 -2.61
C PHE A 95 4.58 15.01 -3.96
N LYS A 96 4.59 14.04 -4.88
CA LYS A 96 5.16 14.23 -6.22
C LYS A 96 4.39 15.24 -7.07
N GLU A 97 3.07 15.24 -6.98
CA GLU A 97 2.22 16.26 -7.61
C GLU A 97 2.58 17.67 -7.11
N GLN A 98 2.80 17.84 -5.80
CA GLN A 98 3.27 19.11 -5.23
C GLN A 98 4.67 19.52 -5.70
N GLN A 99 5.51 18.57 -6.11
CA GLN A 99 6.80 18.82 -6.76
C GLN A 99 6.67 19.16 -8.27
N GLY A 100 5.44 19.21 -8.81
CA GLY A 100 5.17 19.54 -10.21
C GLY A 100 5.24 18.36 -11.18
N PHE A 101 5.26 17.12 -10.68
CA PHE A 101 5.24 15.94 -11.54
C PHE A 101 3.83 15.71 -12.11
N ASN A 102 3.74 15.36 -13.39
CA ASN A 102 2.50 14.89 -14.01
C ASN A 102 2.27 13.39 -13.73
N ASP A 103 1.08 12.88 -14.02
CA ASP A 103 0.67 11.52 -13.64
C ASP A 103 1.54 10.43 -14.26
N LYS A 104 2.00 10.63 -15.50
CA LYS A 104 2.94 9.71 -16.16
C LYS A 104 4.31 9.70 -15.47
N ALA A 105 4.83 10.87 -15.09
CA ALA A 105 6.10 10.97 -14.38
C ALA A 105 6.03 10.35 -12.97
N ILE A 106 4.88 10.50 -12.29
CA ILE A 106 4.62 9.85 -11.00
C ILE A 106 4.56 8.33 -11.17
N ALA A 107 3.86 7.82 -12.19
CA ALA A 107 3.78 6.38 -12.47
C ALA A 107 5.17 5.78 -12.70
N ASN A 108 5.99 6.42 -13.54
CA ASN A 108 7.38 6.01 -13.79
C ASN A 108 8.20 6.03 -12.50
N PHE A 109 8.09 7.10 -11.70
CA PHE A 109 8.81 7.19 -10.42
C PHE A 109 8.45 6.03 -9.48
N LEU A 110 7.18 5.66 -9.38
CA LEU A 110 6.72 4.57 -8.53
C LEU A 110 7.31 3.23 -9.00
N GLU A 111 7.29 2.98 -10.31
CA GLU A 111 7.87 1.79 -10.93
C GLU A 111 9.40 1.71 -10.72
N ASP A 112 10.13 2.78 -11.07
CA ASP A 112 11.59 2.87 -10.96
C ASP A 112 12.08 2.76 -9.50
N SER A 113 11.27 3.26 -8.55
CA SER A 113 11.55 3.17 -7.11
C SER A 113 11.24 1.80 -6.51
N GLY A 114 10.67 0.88 -7.30
CA GLY A 114 10.31 -0.47 -6.90
C GLY A 114 9.07 -0.56 -6.01
N TYR A 115 8.15 0.41 -6.10
CA TYR A 115 6.86 0.30 -5.43
C TYR A 115 5.97 -0.68 -6.19
N GLU A 116 5.36 -1.61 -5.46
CA GLU A 116 4.35 -2.52 -6.02
C GLU A 116 3.04 -1.77 -6.25
N THR A 117 2.31 -2.16 -7.30
CA THR A 117 0.96 -1.66 -7.52
C THR A 117 0.02 -2.05 -6.38
N PRO A 118 -0.89 -1.16 -5.96
CA PRO A 118 -1.76 -1.44 -4.82
C PRO A 118 -2.82 -2.49 -5.16
N PHE A 119 -3.36 -3.11 -4.11
CA PHE A 119 -4.62 -3.84 -4.21
C PHE A 119 -5.79 -2.86 -4.24
N ILE A 120 -6.75 -3.09 -5.12
CA ILE A 120 -8.02 -2.38 -5.18
C ILE A 120 -9.19 -3.36 -5.00
N ALA A 121 -10.25 -2.89 -4.36
CA ALA A 121 -11.50 -3.61 -4.24
C ALA A 121 -12.31 -3.43 -5.52
N LYS A 122 -12.48 -4.52 -6.27
CA LYS A 122 -13.34 -4.57 -7.45
C LYS A 122 -14.63 -5.31 -7.14
N ARG A 123 -15.75 -4.78 -7.64
CA ARG A 123 -17.05 -5.45 -7.53
C ARG A 123 -17.04 -6.72 -8.37
N VAL A 124 -17.53 -7.81 -7.82
CA VAL A 124 -17.71 -9.06 -8.57
C VAL A 124 -19.01 -8.96 -9.36
N VAL A 125 -18.90 -9.25 -10.66
CA VAL A 125 -20.01 -9.23 -11.62
C VAL A 125 -21.23 -9.98 -11.06
N ASN A 126 -22.41 -9.40 -11.25
CA ASN A 126 -23.70 -9.95 -10.81
C ASN A 126 -23.81 -10.20 -9.30
N THR A 127 -22.98 -9.55 -8.48
CA THR A 127 -23.09 -9.60 -7.02
C THR A 127 -22.97 -8.21 -6.40
N GLN A 128 -23.36 -8.08 -5.14
CA GLN A 128 -23.05 -6.91 -4.30
C GLN A 128 -21.70 -7.06 -3.58
N LYS A 129 -20.91 -8.09 -3.89
CA LYS A 129 -19.66 -8.41 -3.17
C LYS A 129 -18.47 -7.78 -3.88
N TYR A 130 -17.48 -7.38 -3.09
CA TYR A 130 -16.18 -6.92 -3.56
C TYR A 130 -15.10 -7.99 -3.34
N ARG A 131 -14.11 -8.02 -4.24
CA ARG A 131 -12.90 -8.83 -4.11
C ARG A 131 -11.68 -7.94 -4.30
N LEU A 132 -10.62 -8.24 -3.55
CA LEU A 132 -9.32 -7.61 -3.72
C LEU A 132 -8.65 -8.11 -4.99
N ARG A 133 -8.10 -7.19 -5.76
CA ARG A 133 -7.22 -7.48 -6.90
C ARG A 133 -6.03 -6.54 -6.89
N MET A 134 -4.86 -7.12 -7.11
CA MET A 134 -3.68 -6.33 -7.42
C MET A 134 -3.85 -5.70 -8.80
N VAL A 135 -3.53 -4.43 -8.95
CA VAL A 135 -3.44 -3.82 -10.28
C VAL A 135 -2.21 -4.36 -10.99
N GLU A 136 -2.29 -4.58 -12.31
CA GLU A 136 -1.24 -5.29 -13.05
C GLU A 136 0.02 -4.45 -13.26
N LYS A 137 -0.14 -3.13 -13.47
CA LYS A 137 0.96 -2.20 -13.75
C LYS A 137 0.61 -0.78 -13.34
N TRP A 138 1.64 0.05 -13.17
CA TRP A 138 1.47 1.48 -13.01
C TRP A 138 0.99 2.12 -14.32
N THR A 139 0.00 3.00 -14.21
CA THR A 139 -0.48 3.82 -15.33
C THR A 139 -0.77 5.23 -14.82
N ASP A 140 -0.72 6.21 -15.73
CA ASP A 140 -1.15 7.58 -15.48
C ASP A 140 -2.59 7.64 -14.97
N VAL A 141 -3.52 6.89 -15.58
CA VAL A 141 -4.92 6.79 -15.13
C VAL A 141 -5.04 6.26 -13.70
N LEU A 142 -4.22 5.26 -13.33
CA LEU A 142 -4.20 4.74 -11.98
C LEU A 142 -3.72 5.82 -11.00
N VAL A 143 -2.63 6.52 -11.33
CA VAL A 143 -2.11 7.62 -10.51
C VAL A 143 -3.15 8.72 -10.35
N GLU A 144 -3.80 9.15 -11.43
CA GLU A 144 -4.83 10.18 -11.40
C GLU A 144 -5.94 9.85 -10.39
N ARG A 145 -6.39 8.58 -10.37
CA ARG A 145 -7.37 8.08 -9.39
C ARG A 145 -6.80 8.06 -7.98
N LEU A 146 -5.57 7.58 -7.81
CA LEU A 146 -4.92 7.47 -6.49
C LEU A 146 -4.64 8.82 -5.85
N LYS A 147 -4.54 9.91 -6.60
CA LYS A 147 -4.42 11.27 -6.04
C LYS A 147 -5.74 11.81 -5.47
N LYS A 148 -6.89 11.23 -5.84
CA LYS A 148 -8.21 11.69 -5.38
C LYS A 148 -8.50 11.12 -4.00
N GLU A 149 -8.57 11.98 -2.99
CA GLU A 149 -8.85 11.60 -1.59
C GLU A 149 -10.12 10.75 -1.47
N SER A 150 -11.21 11.17 -2.12
CA SER A 150 -12.49 10.46 -2.10
C SER A 150 -12.41 9.04 -2.67
N TYR A 151 -11.57 8.83 -3.70
CA TYR A 151 -11.33 7.51 -4.26
C TYR A 151 -10.59 6.62 -3.27
N VAL A 152 -9.53 7.14 -2.66
CA VAL A 152 -8.70 6.40 -1.69
C VAL A 152 -9.49 6.06 -0.44
N GLN A 153 -10.26 6.99 0.12
CA GLN A 153 -11.13 6.74 1.28
C GLN A 153 -12.15 5.62 0.98
N LYS A 154 -12.83 5.69 -0.17
CA LYS A 154 -13.78 4.65 -0.59
C LYS A 154 -13.09 3.30 -0.74
N GLN A 155 -11.93 3.25 -1.38
CA GLN A 155 -11.18 2.00 -1.55
C GLN A 155 -10.69 1.44 -0.21
N THR A 156 -10.18 2.27 0.70
CA THR A 156 -9.77 1.89 2.05
C THR A 156 -10.92 1.18 2.80
N GLN A 157 -12.12 1.75 2.75
CA GLN A 157 -13.31 1.13 3.35
C GLN A 157 -13.63 -0.23 2.70
N LEU A 158 -13.72 -0.28 1.36
CA LEU A 158 -14.06 -1.48 0.62
C LEU A 158 -13.03 -2.61 0.81
N ILE A 159 -11.75 -2.28 0.88
CA ILE A 159 -10.66 -3.23 1.16
C ILE A 159 -10.87 -3.89 2.53
N GLY A 160 -11.29 -3.11 3.52
CA GLY A 160 -11.59 -3.60 4.87
C GLY A 160 -12.74 -4.61 4.91
N GLU A 161 -13.77 -4.39 4.10
CA GLU A 161 -14.97 -5.23 3.99
C GLU A 161 -14.74 -6.52 3.19
N CYS A 162 -13.80 -6.52 2.24
CA CYS A 162 -13.49 -7.70 1.42
C CYS A 162 -13.10 -8.89 2.31
N ARG A 163 -13.65 -10.09 2.18
CA ARG A 163 -13.18 -11.23 3.01
C ARG A 163 -11.67 -11.46 2.81
N ARG A 164 -10.92 -11.74 3.89
CA ARG A 164 -9.50 -12.15 3.81
C ARG A 164 -9.40 -13.23 2.73
N PRO A 165 -8.49 -13.11 1.73
CA PRO A 165 -8.30 -14.19 0.77
C PRO A 165 -8.00 -15.47 1.57
N LYS A 166 -8.91 -16.45 1.51
CA LYS A 166 -8.66 -17.75 2.11
C LYS A 166 -7.36 -18.25 1.50
N ARG A 167 -6.40 -18.68 2.33
CA ARG A 167 -5.18 -19.35 1.87
C ARG A 167 -5.63 -20.49 0.95
N ILE A 168 -5.54 -20.31 -0.36
CA ILE A 168 -5.82 -21.39 -1.31
C ILE A 168 -4.60 -22.30 -1.19
N ILE A 169 -4.69 -23.32 -0.34
CA ILE A 169 -3.83 -24.49 -0.48
C ILE A 169 -4.17 -25.04 -1.85
N ARG A 170 -3.28 -24.83 -2.84
CA ARG A 170 -3.41 -25.40 -4.18
C ARG A 170 -3.47 -26.92 -4.01
N LYS A 171 -4.68 -27.49 -3.90
CA LYS A 171 -4.88 -28.90 -4.26
C LYS A 171 -4.56 -28.98 -5.76
N LYS A 172 -3.70 -29.93 -6.14
CA LYS A 172 -3.39 -30.21 -7.54
C LYS A 172 -4.70 -30.27 -8.34
N PRO A 173 -4.78 -29.64 -9.53
CA PRO A 173 -6.04 -29.46 -10.22
C PRO A 173 -6.54 -30.81 -10.74
N HIS A 174 -7.73 -31.22 -10.30
CA HIS A 174 -8.55 -32.12 -11.09
C HIS A 174 -9.60 -31.29 -11.82
N LEU A 175 -9.47 -31.33 -13.15
CA LEU A 175 -10.40 -30.89 -14.21
C LEU A 175 -10.83 -29.41 -14.23
N ARG A 176 -10.65 -28.84 -15.43
CA ARG A 176 -11.01 -27.49 -15.85
C ARG A 176 -12.46 -27.16 -15.44
N ARG A 177 -12.65 -26.01 -14.82
CA ARG A 177 -13.91 -25.27 -14.89
C ARG A 177 -13.69 -23.99 -15.67
N GLU A 178 -14.68 -23.69 -16.51
CA GLU A 178 -14.71 -22.66 -17.53
C GLU A 178 -14.28 -21.29 -17.00
N SER A 179 -13.59 -20.57 -17.88
CA SER A 179 -12.98 -19.26 -17.69
C SER A 179 -13.95 -18.21 -17.13
N GLU A 180 -13.67 -17.68 -15.94
CA GLU A 180 -14.25 -16.42 -15.47
C GLU A 180 -13.68 -15.28 -16.33
N VAL A 181 -14.50 -14.75 -17.25
CA VAL A 181 -14.19 -13.60 -18.08
C VAL A 181 -14.45 -12.32 -17.27
N PHE A 182 -13.43 -11.47 -17.16
CA PHE A 182 -13.53 -10.12 -16.58
C PHE A 182 -13.84 -9.12 -17.71
N ARG A 183 -14.69 -8.12 -17.46
CA ARG A 183 -14.87 -7.00 -18.39
C ARG A 183 -13.82 -5.91 -18.11
N ASP A 184 -13.25 -5.38 -19.18
CA ASP A 184 -12.31 -4.25 -19.20
C ASP A 184 -13.00 -2.87 -19.13
N GLU A 185 -14.26 -2.79 -18.66
CA GLU A 185 -15.08 -1.58 -18.80
C GLU A 185 -15.00 -0.55 -17.66
N ASP A 186 -14.08 -0.70 -16.68
CA ASP A 186 -13.83 0.36 -15.66
C ASP A 186 -12.65 1.29 -16.04
N PHE A 187 -12.21 1.27 -17.30
CA PHE A 187 -11.15 2.13 -17.83
C PHE A 187 -11.66 3.31 -18.70
N SER A 188 -12.97 3.58 -18.71
CA SER A 188 -13.54 4.61 -19.59
C SER A 188 -14.23 5.74 -18.81
N VAL A 189 -13.70 6.95 -19.02
CA VAL A 189 -14.15 8.31 -18.67
C VAL A 189 -13.93 8.77 -17.23
#